data_AF-A0A180EUD5-F1
#
_entry.id   AF-A0A180EUD5-F1
#
_cell.length_a   1.000
_cell.length_b   1.000
_cell.length_c   1.000
_cell.angle_alpha   90.00
_cell.angle_beta   90.00
_cell.angle_gamma   90.00
#
_symmetry.space_group_name_H-M   'P 1'
#
loop_
_entity.id
_entity.type
_entity.pdbx_description
1 polymer ?
#
loop_
_entity_poly.entity_id
_entity_poly.type
_entity_poly.pdbx_seq_one_letter_code
_entity_poly.pdbx_strand_id
1 'polypeptide(L)'
;MADVFTTSETKITETPGSRVVPAAEPKTLPKTPTINLEDVFYEVAYNYGQNFKSNADKFLQDVKQMADPELLGFITLATKVLVASDNGIILMFDDEVDAELLNAKYNHYDFLKAINKYFQKPIYVLGFEKQKLIELTNDFKNKKKQGTTFEEPNIEPLRDVLKSNNAVAQAALELFGE
;
A
#
# COMPACT_ATOMS: atom_id res chain seq x y z
N MET A 1 -37.22 -56.34 21.70
CA MET A 1 -36.50 -55.71 22.82
C MET A 1 -35.42 -56.66 23.29
N ALA A 2 -34.17 -56.29 23.04
CA ALA A 2 -32.90 -56.68 23.68
C ALA A 2 -31.81 -56.70 22.60
N ASP A 3 -31.15 -55.54 22.45
CA ASP A 3 -29.84 -55.40 21.82
C ASP A 3 -28.79 -56.15 22.63
N VAL A 4 -27.90 -56.89 21.97
CA VAL A 4 -26.49 -56.99 22.38
C VAL A 4 -25.64 -57.09 21.11
N PHE A 5 -24.95 -56.00 20.80
CA PHE A 5 -23.87 -55.95 19.81
C PHE A 5 -22.67 -56.76 20.32
N THR A 6 -22.11 -57.62 19.49
CA THR A 6 -20.74 -58.14 19.65
C THR A 6 -20.10 -58.13 18.28
N THR A 7 -19.32 -57.09 18.01
CA THR A 7 -18.48 -56.98 16.82
C THR A 7 -17.05 -57.32 17.20
N SER A 8 -16.49 -58.26 16.45
CA SER A 8 -15.16 -58.80 16.55
C SER A 8 -14.07 -57.74 16.38
N GLU A 9 -12.99 -57.94 17.11
CA GLU A 9 -11.74 -57.19 17.07
C GLU A 9 -11.21 -57.07 15.63
N THR A 10 -11.07 -55.84 15.13
CA THR A 10 -10.24 -55.57 13.95
C THR A 10 -8.96 -54.92 14.42
N LYS A 11 -7.90 -55.73 14.34
CA LYS A 11 -6.51 -55.39 14.60
C LYS A 11 -6.08 -54.23 13.69
N ILE A 12 -5.86 -53.05 14.25
CA ILE A 12 -5.29 -51.91 13.53
C ILE A 12 -3.77 -52.05 13.63
N THR A 13 -3.15 -52.31 12.49
CA THR A 13 -1.70 -52.39 12.31
C THR A 13 -1.08 -51.02 12.62
N GLU A 14 -0.15 -50.96 13.57
CA GLU A 14 0.65 -49.76 13.83
C GLU A 14 1.60 -49.52 12.65
N THR A 15 1.40 -48.41 11.93
CA THR A 15 2.38 -47.91 10.96
C THR A 15 3.45 -47.11 11.71
N PRO A 16 4.76 -47.37 11.49
CA PRO A 16 5.81 -46.69 12.22
C PRO A 16 5.97 -45.24 11.76
N GLY A 17 5.88 -44.31 12.72
CA GLY A 17 6.61 -43.05 12.73
C GLY A 17 6.25 -42.02 11.66
N SER A 18 5.01 -41.52 11.66
CA SER A 18 4.71 -40.25 10.99
C SER A 18 5.12 -39.11 11.94
N ARG A 19 6.31 -38.53 11.73
CA ARG A 19 6.71 -37.27 12.36
C ARG A 19 5.65 -36.23 11.97
N VAL A 20 4.81 -35.86 12.92
CA VAL A 20 3.92 -34.70 12.78
C VAL A 20 4.84 -33.48 12.70
N VAL A 21 5.07 -33.00 11.49
CA VAL A 21 5.65 -31.67 11.29
C VAL A 21 4.57 -30.70 11.81
N PRO A 22 4.83 -29.90 12.85
CA PRO A 22 3.86 -28.90 13.27
C PRO A 22 3.59 -28.01 12.05
N ALA A 23 2.31 -27.89 11.68
CA ALA A 23 1.89 -26.97 10.64
C ALA A 23 2.44 -25.59 11.04
N ALA A 24 3.33 -25.04 10.21
CA ALA A 24 3.83 -23.70 10.42
C ALA A 24 2.62 -22.77 10.49
N GLU A 25 2.47 -22.05 11.60
CA GLU A 25 1.45 -21.03 11.72
C GLU A 25 1.55 -20.12 10.48
N PRO A 26 0.43 -19.82 9.80
CA PRO A 26 0.47 -18.93 8.65
C PRO A 26 1.11 -17.62 9.11
N LYS A 27 2.32 -17.34 8.63
CA LYS A 27 3.01 -16.07 8.85
C LYS A 27 2.05 -14.99 8.37
N THR A 28 1.40 -14.32 9.31
CA THR A 28 0.54 -13.20 9.00
C THR A 28 1.43 -12.16 8.32
N LEU A 29 1.02 -11.73 7.13
CA LEU A 29 1.67 -10.61 6.46
C LEU A 29 1.77 -9.47 7.48
N PRO A 30 2.93 -8.80 7.59
CA PRO A 30 3.08 -7.70 8.53
C PRO A 30 1.93 -6.72 8.31
N LYS A 31 1.14 -6.48 9.37
CA LYS A 31 0.08 -5.47 9.33
C LYS A 31 0.76 -4.15 9.00
N THR A 32 0.53 -3.63 7.80
CA THR A 32 0.99 -2.31 7.40
C THR A 32 0.47 -1.32 8.45
N PRO A 33 1.31 -0.44 9.01
CA PRO A 33 0.84 0.55 9.97
C PRO A 33 -0.32 1.33 9.35
N THR A 34 -1.42 1.47 10.08
CA THR A 34 -2.56 2.29 9.65
C THR A 34 -2.11 3.74 9.68
N ILE A 35 -1.78 4.29 8.52
CA ILE A 35 -1.34 5.67 8.36
C ILE A 35 -2.58 6.55 8.24
N ASN A 36 -2.56 7.70 8.90
CA ASN A 36 -3.60 8.70 8.72
C ASN A 36 -3.31 9.50 7.44
N LEU A 37 -4.18 9.40 6.44
CA LEU A 37 -4.01 10.07 5.15
C LEU A 37 -4.01 11.59 5.27
N GLU A 38 -4.75 12.14 6.24
CA GLU A 38 -4.80 13.59 6.49
C GLU A 38 -3.46 14.10 7.01
N ASP A 39 -2.79 13.34 7.86
CA ASP A 39 -1.47 13.70 8.38
C ASP A 39 -0.44 13.71 7.23
N VAL A 40 -0.47 12.70 6.36
CA VAL A 40 0.37 12.68 5.15
C VAL A 40 0.08 13.87 4.24
N PHE A 41 -1.19 14.28 4.10
CA PHE A 41 -1.53 15.49 3.36
C PHE A 41 -0.84 16.73 3.96
N TYR A 42 -0.90 16.92 5.28
CA TYR A 42 -0.28 18.06 5.94
C TYR A 42 1.24 18.05 5.81
N GLU A 43 1.87 16.89 5.98
CA GLU A 43 3.31 16.68 5.81
C GLU A 43 3.76 17.03 4.37
N VAL A 44 3.05 16.55 3.35
CA VAL A 44 3.36 16.87 1.94
C VAL A 44 3.12 18.35 1.64
N ALA A 45 2.01 18.92 2.11
CA ALA A 45 1.68 20.33 1.88
C ALA A 45 2.68 21.28 2.56
N TYR A 46 3.18 20.90 3.75
CA TYR A 46 4.18 21.67 4.48
C TYR A 46 5.54 21.65 3.78
N ASN A 47 5.95 20.49 3.28
CA ASN A 47 7.24 20.28 2.62
C ASN A 47 7.16 20.44 1.09
N TYR A 48 6.24 21.28 0.61
CA TYR A 48 6.03 21.51 -0.81
C TYR A 48 7.33 21.91 -1.55
N GLY A 49 7.64 21.16 -2.60
CA GLY A 49 8.80 21.41 -3.47
C GLY A 49 8.37 21.69 -4.92
N GLN A 50 8.63 22.89 -5.44
CA GLN A 50 8.24 23.27 -6.80
C GLN A 50 8.83 22.34 -7.88
N ASN A 51 10.11 21.97 -7.74
CA ASN A 51 10.78 21.08 -8.70
C ASN A 51 10.16 19.68 -8.67
N PHE A 52 9.86 19.16 -7.48
CA PHE A 52 9.23 17.85 -7.32
C PHE A 52 7.80 17.87 -7.86
N LYS A 53 7.05 18.94 -7.61
CA LYS A 53 5.72 19.16 -8.19
C LYS A 53 5.72 19.10 -9.71
N SER A 54 6.68 19.77 -10.37
CA SER A 54 6.80 19.68 -11.83
C SER A 54 7.14 18.27 -12.32
N ASN A 55 7.91 17.49 -11.56
CA ASN A 55 8.18 16.09 -11.89
C ASN A 55 6.92 15.21 -11.68
N ALA A 56 6.16 15.46 -10.62
CA ALA A 56 4.88 14.78 -10.36
C ALA A 56 3.83 15.10 -11.44
N ASP A 57 3.78 16.33 -11.94
CA ASP A 57 2.90 16.70 -13.06
C ASP A 57 3.26 15.93 -14.34
N LYS A 58 4.55 15.78 -14.65
CA LYS A 58 5.02 14.95 -15.77
C LYS A 58 4.65 13.49 -15.57
N PHE A 59 4.88 12.93 -14.38
CA PHE A 59 4.48 11.57 -14.05
C PHE A 59 3.00 11.32 -14.31
N LEU A 60 2.11 12.23 -13.87
CA LEU A 60 0.67 12.11 -14.11
C LEU A 60 0.34 12.15 -15.62
N GLN A 61 1.02 13.01 -16.39
CA GLN A 61 0.85 13.06 -17.85
C GLN A 61 1.30 11.78 -18.53
N ASP A 62 2.46 11.25 -18.15
CA ASP A 62 3.02 10.02 -18.71
C ASP A 62 2.10 8.83 -18.43
N VAL A 63 1.60 8.71 -17.19
CA VAL A 63 0.65 7.66 -16.79
C VAL A 63 -0.65 7.73 -17.60
N LYS A 64 -1.17 8.93 -17.86
CA LYS A 64 -2.37 9.12 -18.72
C LYS A 64 -2.15 8.73 -20.18
N GLN A 65 -0.91 8.67 -20.65
CA GLN A 65 -0.56 8.29 -22.02
C GLN A 65 -0.18 6.81 -22.15
N MET A 66 -0.11 6.06 -21.05
CA MET A 66 0.20 4.62 -21.10
C MET A 66 -0.96 3.86 -21.75
N ALA A 67 -0.63 3.04 -22.75
CA ALA A 67 -1.62 2.24 -23.49
C ALA A 67 -2.29 1.17 -22.63
N ASP A 68 -1.62 0.74 -21.55
CA ASP A 68 -2.13 -0.21 -20.58
C ASP A 68 -1.77 0.26 -19.16
N PRO A 69 -2.73 0.87 -18.43
CA PRO A 69 -2.45 1.42 -17.13
C PRO A 69 -2.78 0.43 -15.99
N GLU A 70 -2.98 -0.88 -16.20
CA GLU A 70 -3.53 -1.81 -15.19
C GLU A 70 -3.09 -1.57 -13.72
N LEU A 71 -1.82 -1.27 -13.47
CA LEU A 71 -1.29 -1.01 -12.12
C LEU A 71 -1.39 0.46 -11.64
N LEU A 72 -1.43 1.42 -12.56
CA LEU A 72 -1.50 2.87 -12.29
C LEU A 72 -2.82 3.50 -12.76
N GLY A 73 -3.81 2.68 -13.13
CA GLY A 73 -5.08 3.11 -13.73
C GLY A 73 -5.84 4.10 -12.86
N PHE A 74 -5.80 3.90 -11.55
CA PHE A 74 -6.40 4.80 -10.57
C PHE A 74 -5.79 6.23 -10.63
N ILE A 75 -4.50 6.36 -10.97
CA ILE A 75 -3.84 7.66 -11.12
C ILE A 75 -4.34 8.39 -12.37
N THR A 76 -4.72 7.67 -13.43
CA THR A 76 -5.21 8.29 -14.68
C THR A 76 -6.51 9.07 -14.49
N LEU A 77 -7.30 8.70 -13.47
CA LEU A 77 -8.56 9.36 -13.13
C LEU A 77 -8.35 10.69 -12.37
N ALA A 78 -7.15 10.95 -11.87
CA ALA A 78 -6.85 12.20 -11.18
C ALA A 78 -6.92 13.39 -12.13
N THR A 79 -7.59 14.46 -11.72
CA THR A 79 -7.71 15.71 -12.47
C THR A 79 -6.35 16.42 -12.58
N LYS A 80 -5.61 16.52 -11.47
CA LYS A 80 -4.28 17.14 -11.41
C LYS A 80 -3.51 16.76 -10.15
N VAL A 81 -2.20 17.01 -10.13
CA VAL A 81 -1.43 17.07 -8.89
C VAL A 81 -1.72 18.39 -8.19
N LEU A 82 -2.16 18.34 -6.93
CA LEU A 82 -2.41 19.54 -6.13
C LEU A 82 -1.11 20.07 -5.51
N VAL A 83 -0.43 19.22 -4.74
CA VAL A 83 0.85 19.51 -4.08
C VAL A 83 1.73 18.26 -4.12
N ALA A 84 3.04 18.48 -4.07
CA ALA A 84 4.00 17.40 -3.96
C ALA A 84 5.23 17.86 -3.18
N SER A 85 5.81 16.92 -2.45
CA SER A 85 7.05 17.03 -1.71
C SER A 85 7.96 15.87 -2.10
N ASP A 86 9.18 15.82 -1.56
CA ASP A 86 10.12 14.78 -1.93
C ASP A 86 9.57 13.37 -1.65
N ASN A 87 8.76 13.18 -0.60
CA ASN A 87 8.24 11.85 -0.21
C ASN A 87 6.74 11.66 -0.44
N GLY A 88 6.04 12.61 -1.08
CA GLY A 88 4.63 12.43 -1.35
C GLY A 88 4.04 13.30 -2.45
N ILE A 89 2.95 12.78 -3.03
CA ILE A 89 2.16 13.41 -4.08
C ILE A 89 0.70 13.37 -3.65
N ILE A 90 0.04 14.53 -3.68
CA ILE A 90 -1.39 14.66 -3.46
C ILE A 90 -2.07 14.94 -4.80
N LEU A 91 -2.95 14.02 -5.19
CA LEU A 91 -3.75 14.07 -6.41
C LEU A 91 -5.17 14.55 -6.09
N MET A 92 -5.69 15.43 -6.94
CA MET A 92 -7.07 15.89 -6.89
C MET A 92 -7.93 15.03 -7.81
N PHE A 93 -9.05 14.56 -7.30
CA PHE A 93 -10.08 13.84 -8.05
C PHE A 93 -11.38 14.65 -8.07
N ASP A 94 -12.19 14.41 -9.09
CA ASP A 94 -13.54 14.97 -9.18
C ASP A 94 -14.57 14.09 -8.44
N ASP A 95 -14.29 12.79 -8.26
CA ASP A 95 -15.13 11.81 -7.58
C ASP A 95 -14.43 11.20 -6.36
N GLU A 96 -15.17 10.97 -5.27
CA GLU A 96 -14.64 10.42 -4.01
C GLU A 96 -14.24 8.94 -4.16
N VAL A 97 -15.02 8.15 -4.89
CA VAL A 97 -14.77 6.72 -5.08
C VAL A 97 -13.44 6.49 -5.79
N ASP A 98 -13.12 7.32 -6.80
CA ASP A 98 -11.85 7.22 -7.52
C ASP A 98 -10.65 7.52 -6.60
N ALA A 99 -10.80 8.51 -5.71
CA ALA A 99 -9.78 8.83 -4.72
C ALA A 99 -9.61 7.70 -3.70
N GLU A 100 -10.70 7.09 -3.23
CA GLU A 100 -10.69 5.95 -2.32
C GLU A 100 -10.02 4.72 -2.96
N LEU A 101 -10.29 4.45 -4.23
CA LEU A 101 -9.67 3.34 -4.96
C LEU A 101 -8.15 3.49 -5.04
N LEU A 102 -7.65 4.69 -5.31
CA LEU A 102 -6.21 4.98 -5.25
C LEU A 102 -5.67 4.75 -3.83
N ASN A 103 -6.34 5.30 -2.81
CA ASN A 103 -5.95 5.19 -1.42
C ASN A 103 -6.09 3.77 -0.84
N ALA A 104 -6.80 2.86 -1.50
CA ALA A 104 -6.80 1.45 -1.17
C ALA A 104 -5.59 0.69 -1.75
N LYS A 105 -4.90 1.29 -2.73
CA LYS A 105 -3.80 0.67 -3.49
C LYS A 105 -2.43 1.29 -3.24
N TYR A 106 -2.33 2.43 -2.56
CA TYR A 106 -1.07 3.16 -2.37
C TYR A 106 0.07 2.33 -1.77
N ASN A 107 -0.25 1.32 -0.95
CA ASN A 107 0.72 0.44 -0.29
C ASN A 107 0.83 -0.95 -0.93
N HIS A 108 0.15 -1.18 -2.07
CA HIS A 108 0.24 -2.45 -2.78
C HIS A 108 1.63 -2.61 -3.40
N TYR A 109 2.21 -3.82 -3.34
CA TYR A 109 3.58 -4.05 -3.80
C TYR A 109 3.80 -3.62 -5.26
N ASP A 110 2.94 -4.04 -6.19
CA ASP A 110 3.11 -3.72 -7.61
C ASP A 110 2.94 -2.23 -7.90
N PHE A 111 2.03 -1.56 -7.18
CA PHE A 111 1.86 -0.12 -7.24
C PHE A 111 3.14 0.58 -6.77
N LEU A 112 3.63 0.23 -5.59
CA LEU A 112 4.86 0.78 -5.03
C LEU A 112 6.08 0.50 -5.90
N LYS A 113 6.14 -0.68 -6.55
CA LYS A 113 7.22 -1.05 -7.47
C LYS A 113 7.23 -0.14 -8.70
N ALA A 114 6.05 0.15 -9.27
CA ALA A 114 5.90 1.07 -10.38
C ALA A 114 6.29 2.51 -9.99
N ILE A 115 5.81 2.99 -8.85
CA ILE A 115 6.19 4.30 -8.29
C ILE A 115 7.71 4.40 -8.06
N ASN A 116 8.30 3.38 -7.42
CA ASN A 116 9.73 3.33 -7.14
C ASN A 116 10.58 3.30 -8.41
N LYS A 117 10.12 2.64 -9.48
CA LYS A 117 10.80 2.65 -10.77
C LYS A 117 10.85 4.05 -11.39
N TYR A 118 9.78 4.83 -11.26
CA TYR A 118 9.74 6.19 -11.81
C TYR A 118 10.55 7.19 -10.97
N PHE A 119 10.31 7.22 -9.65
CA PHE A 119 10.91 8.21 -8.75
C PHE A 119 12.24 7.79 -8.13
N GLN A 120 12.73 6.57 -8.42
CA GLN A 120 13.94 5.95 -7.84
C GLN A 120 13.88 5.79 -6.30
N LYS A 121 12.70 5.95 -5.71
CA LYS A 121 12.38 5.71 -4.30
C LYS A 121 10.86 5.51 -4.14
N PRO A 122 10.40 4.78 -3.11
CA PRO A 122 8.98 4.77 -2.79
C PRO A 122 8.57 6.14 -2.24
N ILE A 123 7.38 6.58 -2.62
CA ILE A 123 6.75 7.81 -2.14
C ILE A 123 5.27 7.55 -1.91
N TYR A 124 4.63 8.37 -1.09
CA TYR A 124 3.19 8.35 -0.97
C TYR A 124 2.55 8.96 -2.22
N VAL A 125 1.55 8.28 -2.77
CA VAL A 125 0.69 8.82 -3.83
C VAL A 125 -0.74 8.66 -3.37
N LEU A 126 -1.33 9.76 -2.92
CA LEU A 126 -2.65 9.78 -2.31
C LEU A 126 -3.62 10.64 -3.11
N GLY A 127 -4.89 10.26 -3.11
CA GLY A 127 -5.97 10.96 -3.78
C GLY A 127 -6.96 11.56 -2.79
N PHE A 128 -7.49 12.73 -3.11
CA PHE A 128 -8.63 13.30 -2.39
C PHE A 128 -9.59 13.96 -3.37
N GLU A 129 -10.88 13.86 -3.06
CA GLU A 129 -11.91 14.62 -3.77
C GLU A 129 -11.75 16.12 -3.50
N LYS A 130 -12.19 16.93 -4.47
CA LYS A 130 -12.10 18.39 -4.42
C LYS A 130 -12.69 19.01 -3.16
N GLN A 131 -13.85 18.54 -2.66
CA GLN A 131 -14.45 19.09 -1.44
C GLN A 131 -13.57 18.85 -0.21
N LYS A 132 -13.11 17.60 -0.03
CA LYS A 132 -12.20 17.24 1.07
C LYS A 132 -10.90 18.03 1.02
N LEU A 133 -10.35 18.28 -0.17
CA LEU A 133 -9.15 19.10 -0.32
C LEU A 133 -9.33 20.56 0.13
N ILE A 134 -10.53 21.13 -0.05
CA ILE A 134 -10.83 22.48 0.44
C ILE A 134 -10.82 22.49 1.98
N GLU A 135 -11.42 21.49 2.61
CA GLU A 135 -11.43 21.33 4.07
C GLU A 135 -10.00 21.19 4.62
N LEU A 136 -9.23 20.24 4.08
CA LEU A 136 -7.85 19.98 4.49
C LEU A 136 -6.95 21.20 4.27
N THR A 137 -7.14 21.93 3.16
CA THR A 137 -6.38 23.16 2.89
C THR A 137 -6.70 24.25 3.92
N ASN A 138 -7.95 24.38 4.34
CA ASN A 138 -8.35 25.36 5.35
C ASN A 138 -7.82 24.98 6.73
N ASP A 139 -7.89 23.70 7.10
CA ASP A 139 -7.33 23.21 8.36
C ASP A 139 -5.81 23.39 8.39
N PHE A 140 -5.11 23.02 7.31
CA PHE A 140 -3.68 23.25 7.16
C PHE A 140 -3.29 24.71 7.36
N LYS A 141 -4.03 25.65 6.75
CA LYS A 141 -3.79 27.10 6.92
C LYS A 141 -3.98 27.52 8.38
N ASN A 142 -4.95 26.95 9.10
CA ASN A 142 -5.17 27.24 10.51
C ASN A 142 -4.03 26.70 11.39
N LYS A 143 -3.61 25.44 11.17
CA LYS A 143 -2.45 24.85 11.87
C LYS A 143 -1.16 25.64 11.63
N LYS A 144 -0.92 26.10 10.39
CA LYS A 144 0.23 26.96 10.08
C LYS A 144 0.19 28.30 10.82
N LYS A 145 -0.99 28.92 10.98
CA LYS A 145 -1.15 30.14 11.79
C LYS A 145 -0.89 29.89 13.28
N GLN A 146 -1.13 28.67 13.76
CA GLN A 146 -0.86 28.25 15.13
C GLN A 146 0.60 27.84 15.37
N GLY A 147 1.44 27.88 14.34
CA GLY A 147 2.86 27.52 14.43
C GLY A 147 3.14 26.02 14.40
N THR A 148 2.17 25.19 14.00
CA THR A 148 2.40 23.75 13.80
C THR A 148 3.38 23.51 12.65
N THR A 149 4.39 22.70 12.92
CA THR A 149 5.36 22.21 11.93
C THR A 149 5.07 20.76 11.61
N PHE A 150 5.31 20.35 10.37
CA PHE A 150 5.16 18.96 9.96
C PHE A 150 6.50 18.48 9.40
N GLU A 151 6.87 17.26 9.76
CA GLU A 151 8.02 16.59 9.16
C GLU A 151 7.64 16.10 7.75
N GLU A 152 8.64 15.65 6.99
CA GLU A 152 8.39 14.99 5.70
C GLU A 152 7.78 13.61 5.95
N PRO A 153 6.87 13.11 5.09
CA PRO A 153 6.28 11.78 5.29
C PRO A 153 7.32 10.67 5.43
N ASN A 154 7.15 9.84 6.46
CA ASN A 154 8.01 8.69 6.70
C ASN A 154 7.73 7.57 5.68
N ILE A 155 8.67 7.33 4.77
CA ILE A 155 8.55 6.31 3.71
C ILE A 155 9.03 4.91 4.10
N GLU A 156 9.57 4.71 5.31
CA GLU A 156 10.04 3.39 5.75
C GLU A 156 8.95 2.30 5.66
N PRO A 157 7.67 2.55 6.04
CA PRO A 157 6.61 1.56 5.85
C PRO A 157 6.46 1.09 4.39
N LEU A 158 6.62 2.00 3.42
CA LEU A 158 6.55 1.65 2.00
C LEU A 158 7.77 0.85 1.55
N ARG A 159 8.96 1.18 2.08
CA ARG A 159 10.19 0.43 1.84
C ARG A 159 10.08 -1.00 2.36
N ASP A 160 9.48 -1.19 3.52
CA ASP A 160 9.32 -2.51 4.14
C ASP A 160 8.38 -3.41 3.35
N VAL A 161 7.35 -2.87 2.70
CA VAL A 161 6.50 -3.62 1.75
C VAL A 161 7.33 -4.13 0.58
N LEU A 162 8.19 -3.28 -0.01
CA LEU A 162 9.05 -3.66 -1.13
C LEU A 162 10.09 -4.72 -0.74
N LYS A 163 10.68 -4.62 0.46
CA LYS A 163 11.67 -5.57 0.98
C LYS A 163 11.05 -6.93 1.33
N SER A 164 9.89 -6.92 2.01
CA SER A 164 9.23 -8.14 2.49
C SER A 164 8.84 -9.07 1.35
N ASN A 165 8.40 -8.52 0.21
CA ASN A 165 8.05 -9.33 -0.95
C ASN A 165 9.28 -9.97 -1.61
N ASN A 166 10.41 -9.25 -1.71
CA ASN A 166 11.67 -9.84 -2.20
C ASN A 166 12.15 -11.01 -1.33
N ALA A 167 12.02 -10.89 -0.01
CA ALA A 167 12.37 -11.97 0.91
C ALA A 167 11.45 -13.19 0.76
N VAL A 168 10.15 -12.97 0.55
CA VAL A 168 9.18 -14.05 0.30
C VAL A 168 9.43 -14.72 -1.05
N ALA A 169 9.74 -13.95 -2.10
CA ALA A 169 10.10 -14.50 -3.41
C ALA A 169 11.38 -15.32 -3.36
N GLN A 170 12.40 -14.85 -2.63
CA GLN A 170 13.63 -15.62 -2.38
C GLN A 170 13.36 -16.90 -1.59
N ALA A 171 12.57 -16.84 -0.52
CA ALA A 171 12.19 -18.03 0.24
C ALA A 171 11.37 -19.03 -0.60
N ALA A 172 10.50 -18.56 -1.49
CA ALA A 172 9.76 -19.42 -2.40
C ALA A 172 10.67 -20.09 -3.44
N LEU A 173 11.63 -19.36 -4.00
CA LEU A 173 12.67 -19.91 -4.89
C LEU A 173 13.55 -20.95 -4.17
N GLU A 174 13.90 -20.73 -2.91
CA GLU A 174 14.66 -21.70 -2.10
C GLU A 174 13.84 -22.96 -1.77
N LEU A 175 12.53 -22.84 -1.55
CA LEU A 175 11.67 -23.95 -1.15
C LEU A 175 11.13 -24.77 -2.33
N PHE A 176 10.91 -24.14 -3.47
CA PHE A 176 10.21 -24.73 -4.61
C PHE A 176 11.03 -24.72 -5.91
N GLY A 177 12.34 -24.39 -5.83
CA GLY A 177 13.29 -24.24 -6.93
C GLY A 177 12.88 -24.81 -8.29
N GLU A 178 12.68 -23.88 -9.25
CA GLU A 178 12.37 -24.03 -10.70
C GLU A 178 11.38 -25.13 -11.12
#